data_AF-B9T9J5-F1
#
_entry.id   AF-B9T9J5-F1
#
_cell.length_a   1.000
_cell.length_b   1.000
_cell.length_c   1.000
_cell.angle_alpha   90.00
_cell.angle_beta   90.00
_cell.angle_gamma   90.00
#
_symmetry.space_group_name_H-M   'P 1'
#
loop_
_entity.id
_entity.type
_entity.pdbx_description
1 polymer ?
#
loop_
_entity_poly.entity_id
_entity_poly.type
_entity_poly.pdbx_seq_one_letter_code
_entity_poly.pdbx_strand_id
1 'polypeptide(L)'
;IQAVLPGATATDFWQTGGLPLENLDKSIVMSAENMVDAALVAFDRGELVTVPSLHDVAKWVEYESARRAMSSLLSTNVPAPRYTATH
;
A
#
# COMPACT_ATOMS: atom_id res chain seq x y z
N ILE A 1 16.25 -5.60 -1.15
CA ILE A 1 15.51 -4.32 -0.92
C ILE A 1 14.07 -4.72 -0.62
N GLN A 2 13.51 -4.28 0.51
CA GLN A 2 12.12 -4.52 0.92
C GLN A 2 11.43 -3.16 1.09
N ALA A 3 10.20 -3.04 0.60
CA ALA A 3 9.32 -1.91 0.89
C ALA A 3 8.25 -2.34 1.90
N VAL A 4 8.17 -1.64 3.03
CA VAL A 4 7.16 -1.90 4.08
C VAL A 4 6.15 -0.75 4.07
N LEU A 5 4.87 -1.08 3.91
CA LEU A 5 3.77 -0.12 3.86
C LEU A 5 2.85 -0.33 5.07
N PRO A 6 3.13 0.35 6.19
CA PRO A 6 2.27 0.26 7.37
C PRO A 6 0.95 1.02 7.16
N GLY A 7 -0.11 0.54 7.82
CA GLY A 7 -1.32 1.32 8.05
C GLY A 7 -1.14 2.32 9.20
N ALA A 8 -2.24 2.75 9.83
CA ALA A 8 -2.14 3.56 11.03
C ALA A 8 -1.41 2.77 12.13
N THR A 9 -0.25 3.27 12.55
CA THR A 9 0.60 2.64 13.56
C THR A 9 0.68 3.55 14.79
N ALA A 10 0.59 2.97 15.98
CA ALA A 10 0.62 3.68 17.25
C ALA A 10 2.01 4.26 17.55
N THR A 11 2.31 5.44 16.99
CA THR A 11 3.57 6.17 17.21
C THR A 11 3.29 7.64 17.55
N ASP A 12 4.31 8.33 18.08
CA ASP A 12 4.25 9.76 18.44
C ASP A 12 4.00 10.70 17.24
N PHE A 13 4.07 10.15 16.02
CA PHE A 13 3.76 10.84 14.76
C PHE A 13 2.38 11.51 14.80
N TRP A 14 1.39 10.82 15.37
CA TRP A 14 0.00 11.28 15.41
C TRP A 14 -0.20 12.48 16.35
N GLN A 15 0.43 12.44 17.53
CA GLN A 15 0.41 13.56 18.46
C GLN A 15 1.11 14.79 17.87
N THR A 16 2.26 14.58 17.20
CA THR A 16 3.00 15.66 16.52
C THR A 16 2.22 16.22 15.33
N GLY A 17 1.46 15.38 14.63
CA GLY A 17 0.63 15.75 13.47
C GLY A 17 -0.70 16.42 13.83
N GLY A 18 -1.00 16.65 15.11
CA GLY A 18 -2.22 17.34 15.55
C GLY A 18 -3.47 16.46 15.64
N LEU A 19 -3.34 15.13 15.49
CA LEU A 19 -4.43 14.17 15.69
C LEU A 19 -4.00 13.09 16.67
N PRO A 20 -4.24 13.26 17.98
CA PRO A 20 -3.85 12.28 19.00
C PRO A 20 -4.39 10.88 18.69
N LEU A 21 -3.62 9.84 19.00
CA LEU A 21 -3.99 8.43 18.80
C LEU A 21 -5.33 8.07 19.46
N GLU A 22 -5.67 8.72 20.57
CA GLU A 22 -6.92 8.55 21.30
C GLU A 22 -8.16 8.85 20.46
N ASN A 23 -8.01 9.71 19.45
CA ASN A 23 -9.09 10.13 18.55
C ASN A 23 -9.17 9.27 17.27
N LEU A 24 -8.24 8.32 17.09
CA LEU A 24 -8.30 7.38 15.99
C LEU A 24 -9.18 6.18 16.36
N ASP A 25 -9.84 5.61 15.35
CA ASP A 25 -10.52 4.33 15.53
C ASP A 25 -9.48 3.25 15.86
N LYS A 26 -9.62 2.64 17.04
CA LYS A 26 -8.70 1.61 17.53
C LYS A 26 -8.72 0.36 16.63
N SER A 27 -9.78 0.15 15.84
CA SER A 27 -9.87 -0.98 14.91
C SER A 27 -8.89 -0.88 13.73
N ILE A 28 -8.41 0.32 13.41
CA ILE A 28 -7.50 0.56 12.28
C ILE A 28 -6.06 0.84 12.72
N VAL A 29 -5.80 0.92 14.03
CA VAL A 29 -4.48 1.24 14.59
C VAL A 29 -3.78 -0.04 15.07
N MET A 30 -2.63 -0.33 14.45
CA MET A 30 -1.72 -1.42 14.87
C MET A 30 -0.66 -0.89 15.85
N SER A 31 -0.22 -1.71 16.81
CA SER A 31 0.94 -1.33 17.63
C SER A 31 2.23 -1.33 16.82
N ALA A 32 3.22 -0.53 17.23
CA ALA A 32 4.51 -0.47 16.55
C ALA A 32 5.23 -1.83 16.60
N GLU A 33 5.13 -2.54 17.72
CA GLU A 33 5.73 -3.87 17.91
C GLU A 33 5.16 -4.88 16.90
N ASN A 34 3.82 -4.98 16.81
CA ASN A 34 3.17 -5.91 15.88
C ASN A 34 3.48 -5.59 14.42
N MET A 35 3.58 -4.29 14.08
CA MET A 35 3.92 -3.84 12.74
C MET A 35 5.35 -4.25 12.37
N VAL A 36 6.31 -4.05 13.28
CA VAL A 36 7.72 -4.43 13.07
C VAL A 36 7.87 -5.95 13.02
N ASP A 37 7.23 -6.69 13.93
CA ASP A 37 7.29 -8.16 13.93
C ASP A 37 6.78 -8.74 12.61
N ALA A 38 5.65 -8.24 12.10
CA ALA A 38 5.13 -8.65 10.80
C ALA A 38 6.09 -8.31 9.64
N ALA A 39 6.71 -7.12 9.67
CA ALA A 39 7.68 -6.70 8.67
C ALA A 39 8.95 -7.58 8.66
N LEU A 40 9.44 -7.97 9.84
CA LEU A 40 10.60 -8.85 9.99
C LEU A 40 10.30 -10.28 9.55
N VAL A 41 9.13 -10.82 9.90
CA VAL A 41 8.69 -12.15 9.40
C VAL A 41 8.65 -12.17 7.88
N ALA A 42 8.17 -11.10 7.25
CA ALA A 42 8.16 -10.97 5.80
C ALA A 42 9.56 -10.78 5.20
N PHE A 43 10.44 -10.03 5.88
CA PHE A 43 11.82 -9.83 5.48
C PHE A 43 12.58 -11.17 5.43
N ASP A 44 12.41 -12.00 6.45
CA ASP A 44 13.01 -13.35 6.52
C ASP A 44 12.51 -14.27 5.40
N ARG A 45 11.28 -14.03 4.91
CA ARG A 45 10.69 -14.75 3.75
C ARG A 45 11.14 -14.19 2.40
N GLY A 46 11.92 -13.10 2.39
CA GLY A 46 12.36 -12.44 1.17
C GLY A 46 11.24 -11.70 0.43
N GLU A 47 10.16 -11.33 1.11
CA GLU A 47 9.08 -10.56 0.50
C GLU A 47 9.57 -9.15 0.10
N LEU A 48 9.31 -8.74 -1.15
CA LEU A 48 9.76 -7.44 -1.65
C LEU A 48 8.86 -6.28 -1.23
N VAL A 49 7.56 -6.53 -1.08
CA VAL A 49 6.56 -5.53 -0.68
C VAL A 49 5.70 -6.14 0.42
N THR A 50 5.77 -5.56 1.61
CA THR A 50 5.06 -6.06 2.79
C THR A 50 4.05 -5.02 3.23
N VAL A 51 2.79 -5.46 3.36
CA VAL A 51 1.68 -4.63 3.84
C VAL A 51 1.08 -5.31 5.08
N PRO A 52 1.56 -5.01 6.30
CA PRO A 52 1.18 -5.77 7.50
C PRO A 52 -0.33 -5.82 7.78
N SER A 53 -1.07 -4.78 7.39
CA SER A 53 -2.52 -4.69 7.57
C SER A 53 -3.35 -5.32 6.45
N LEU A 54 -2.72 -5.77 5.36
CA LEU A 54 -3.44 -6.41 4.25
C LEU A 54 -3.65 -7.90 4.54
N HIS A 55 -4.86 -8.24 4.96
CA HIS A 55 -5.22 -9.63 5.27
C HIS A 55 -5.23 -10.55 4.03
N ASP A 56 -5.78 -10.07 2.91
CA ASP A 56 -5.86 -10.85 1.67
C ASP A 56 -4.76 -10.43 0.69
N VAL A 57 -3.69 -11.23 0.65
CA VAL A 57 -2.56 -11.02 -0.27
C VAL A 57 -2.97 -11.10 -1.75
N ALA A 58 -4.07 -11.79 -2.09
CA ALA A 58 -4.52 -11.89 -3.48
C ALA A 58 -4.86 -10.50 -4.06
N LYS A 59 -5.29 -9.54 -3.22
CA LYS A 59 -5.56 -8.17 -3.64
C LYS A 59 -4.31 -7.43 -4.08
N TRP A 60 -3.17 -7.66 -3.43
CA TRP A 60 -1.89 -7.11 -3.87
C TRP A 60 -1.47 -7.68 -5.23
N VAL A 61 -1.62 -9.01 -5.39
CA VAL A 61 -1.28 -9.70 -6.65
C VAL A 61 -2.16 -9.22 -7.80
N GLU A 62 -3.46 -9.06 -7.56
CA GLU A 62 -4.43 -8.54 -8.54
C GLU A 62 -4.04 -7.13 -8.99
N TYR A 63 -3.73 -6.24 -8.05
CA TYR A 63 -3.28 -4.88 -8.33
C TYR A 63 -1.99 -4.85 -9.17
N GLU A 64 -0.97 -5.62 -8.77
CA GLU A 64 0.31 -5.65 -9.47
C GLU A 64 0.17 -6.26 -10.88
N SER A 65 -0.69 -7.26 -11.04
CA SER A 65 -1.03 -7.83 -12.35
C SER A 65 -1.69 -6.79 -13.25
N ALA A 66 -2.69 -6.07 -12.75
CA ALA A 66 -3.35 -5.00 -13.49
C ALA A 66 -2.37 -3.87 -13.88
N ARG A 67 -1.47 -3.49 -12.96
CA ARG A 67 -0.40 -2.51 -13.23
C ARG A 67 0.52 -2.97 -14.36
N ARG A 68 0.93 -4.24 -14.37
CA ARG A 68 1.78 -4.82 -15.42
C ARG A 68 1.06 -4.93 -16.75
N ALA A 69 -0.22 -5.30 -16.77
CA ALA A 69 -1.02 -5.39 -17.98
C ALA A 69 -1.10 -4.05 -18.73
N MET A 70 -1.06 -2.92 -18.02
CA MET A 70 -1.03 -1.61 -18.64
C MET A 70 0.31 -1.28 -19.32
N SER A 71 1.43 -1.86 -18.89
CA SER A 71 2.78 -1.42 -19.30
C SER A 71 3.01 -1.41 -20.83
N SER A 72 2.42 -2.35 -21.57
CA SER A 72 2.53 -2.42 -23.04
C SER A 72 1.55 -1.49 -23.77
N LEU A 73 0.62 -0.85 -23.07
CA LEU A 73 -0.47 -0.04 -23.64
C LEU A 73 -0.23 1.47 -23.49
N LEU A 74 0.80 1.88 -22.75
CA LEU A 74 1.04 3.28 -22.38
C LEU A 74 1.91 4.07 -23.36
N SER A 75 2.46 3.42 -24.39
CA SER A 75 3.30 4.07 -25.39
C SER A 75 2.73 3.83 -26.79
N THR A 76 1.92 4.77 -27.25
CA THR A 76 1.38 4.81 -28.61
C THR A 76 1.66 6.19 -29.21
N ASN A 77 1.86 6.25 -30.53
CA ASN A 77 2.10 7.52 -31.24
C ASN A 77 0.82 8.31 -31.54
N VAL A 78 -0.34 7.77 -31.17
CA VAL A 78 -1.65 8.38 -31.37
C VAL A 78 -2.41 8.50 -30.04
N PRO A 79 -3.18 9.58 -29.82
CA PRO A 79 -4.06 9.70 -28.66
C PRO A 79 -5.10 8.58 -28.62
N ALA A 80 -5.50 8.15 -27.42
CA ALA A 80 -6.57 7.16 -27.27
C ALA A 80 -7.90 7.70 -27.82
N PRO A 81 -8.75 6.86 -28.45
CA PRO A 81 -10.00 7.31 -29.09
C PRO A 81 -10.96 8.10 -28.19
N ARG A 82 -10.93 7.85 -26.87
CA ARG A 82 -11.71 8.62 -25.88
C ARG A 82 -11.38 10.13 -25.86
N TYR A 83 -10.26 10.55 -26.43
CA TYR A 83 -9.84 11.95 -26.54
C TYR A 83 -10.15 12.57 -27.91
N THR A 84 -10.67 11.78 -28.86
CA THR A 84 -11.04 12.27 -30.20
C THR A 84 -12.55 12.33 -30.42
N ALA A 85 -13.35 11.90 -29.44
CA ALA A 85 -14.79 12.13 -29.46
C ALA A 85 -15.06 13.63 -29.31
N THR A 86 -15.65 14.22 -30.35
CA THR A 86 -16.12 15.62 -30.33
C THR A 86 -17.25 15.72 -29.32
N HIS A 87 -17.14 16.67 -28.37
CA HIS A 87 -18.26 17.09 -27.53
C HIS A 87 -19.32 17.80 -28.37
#